data_AF-A0A1Y0ZC22-F1
#
_entry.id   AF-A0A1Y0ZC22-F1
#
_cell.length_a   1.000
_cell.length_b   1.000
_cell.length_c   1.000
_cell.angle_alpha   90.00
_cell.angle_beta   90.00
_cell.angle_gamma   90.00
#
_symmetry.space_group_name_H-M   'P 1'
#
loop_
_entity.id
_entity.type
_entity.pdbx_description
1 polymer ?
#
loop_
_entity_poly.entity_id
_entity_poly.type
_entity_poly.pdbx_seq_one_letter_code
_entity_poly.pdbx_strand_id
1 'polypeptide(L)' 'MPEEKVRQFGSQVPMKRPGQPVDLSPINVMPASEEASYVSGATVAATGGKPMI' A
#
# COMPACT_ATOMS: atom_id res chain seq x y z
N MET A 1 -8.61 1.71 20.41
CA MET A 1 -9.71 1.84 19.44
C MET A 1 -10.87 0.98 19.91
N PRO A 2 -12.13 1.37 19.70
CA PRO A 2 -13.26 0.47 19.90
C PRO A 2 -13.07 -0.81 19.07
N GLU A 3 -13.33 -1.99 19.65
CA GLU A 3 -13.10 -3.29 18.98
C GLU A 3 -13.80 -3.37 17.63
N GLU A 4 -15.02 -2.84 17.54
CA GLU A 4 -15.80 -2.84 16.30
C GLU A 4 -15.10 -2.07 15.17
N LYS A 5 -14.42 -0.96 15.49
CA LYS A 5 -13.64 -0.21 14.48
C LYS A 5 -12.43 -1.00 13.98
N VAL A 6 -11.83 -1.84 14.83
CA VAL A 6 -10.69 -2.69 14.45
C VAL A 6 -11.19 -3.84 13.56
N ARG A 7 -12.32 -4.47 13.91
CA ARG A 7 -12.94 -5.54 13.11
C ARG A 7 -13.33 -5.09 11.72
N GLN A 8 -13.79 -3.85 11.57
CA GLN A 8 -14.21 -3.28 10.29
C GLN A 8 -13.06 -2.63 9.50
N PHE A 9 -11.86 -2.53 10.05
CA PHE A 9 -10.75 -1.82 9.42
C PHE A 9 -10.31 -2.49 8.11
N GLY A 10 -10.26 -1.72 7.01
CA GLY A 10 -9.89 -2.22 5.69
C GLY A 10 -11.07 -2.67 4.82
N SER A 11 -12.29 -2.75 5.36
CA SER A 11 -13.51 -3.09 4.58
C SER A 11 -13.90 -2.02 3.54
N GLN A 12 -13.43 -0.79 3.73
CA GLN A 12 -13.72 0.39 2.92
C GLN A 12 -12.86 0.53 1.67
N VAL A 13 -11.74 -0.21 1.57
CA VAL A 13 -10.90 -0.21 0.37
C VAL A 13 -11.37 -1.31 -0.59
N PRO A 14 -11.14 -1.20 -1.92
CA PRO A 14 -11.53 -2.24 -2.87
C PRO A 14 -11.02 -3.65 -2.54
N MET A 15 -9.81 -3.77 -1.99
CA MET A 15 -9.24 -5.07 -1.59
C MET A 15 -9.88 -5.71 -0.34
N LYS A 16 -10.82 -5.00 0.33
CA LYS A 16 -11.60 -5.50 1.50
C LYS A 16 -10.77 -6.04 2.67
N ARG A 17 -9.48 -5.68 2.73
CA ARG A 17 -8.58 -6.03 3.82
C ARG A 17 -7.63 -4.88 4.12
N PRO A 18 -7.10 -4.78 5.35
CA PRO A 18 -6.01 -3.88 5.64
C PRO A 18 -4.73 -4.33 4.94
N GLY A 19 -3.91 -3.36 4.56
CA GLY A 19 -2.53 -3.61 4.16
C GLY A 19 -1.74 -4.19 5.33
N GLN A 20 -0.91 -5.18 5.04
CA GLN A 20 0.02 -5.79 5.98
C GLN A 20 1.43 -5.25 5.71
N PRO A 21 2.33 -5.23 6.69
CA PRO A 21 3.72 -4.78 6.47
C PRO A 21 4.43 -5.49 5.32
N VAL A 22 4.11 -6.78 5.11
CA VAL A 22 4.66 -7.57 3.99
C VAL A 22 4.27 -7.03 2.62
N ASP A 23 3.11 -6.37 2.48
CA ASP A 23 2.66 -5.77 1.22
C ASP A 23 3.54 -4.57 0.81
N LEU A 24 4.22 -3.92 1.77
CA LEU A 24 5.10 -2.76 1.52
C LEU A 24 6.56 -3.14 1.20
N SER A 25 6.98 -4.34 1.58
CA SER A 25 8.35 -4.81 1.35
C SER A 25 8.79 -4.69 -0.12
N PRO A 26 8.06 -5.23 -1.12
CA PRO A 26 8.48 -5.13 -2.52
C PRO A 26 8.44 -3.68 -3.05
N ILE A 27 7.55 -2.85 -2.50
CA ILE A 27 7.39 -1.44 -2.90
C ILE A 27 8.59 -0.60 -2.47
N ASN A 28 9.23 -0.94 -1.34
CA ASN A 28 10.45 -0.28 -0.89
C ASN A 28 11.70 -0.81 -1.59
N VAL A 29 11.72 -2.09 -1.96
CA VAL A 29 12.88 -2.70 -2.64
C VAL A 29 12.98 -2.27 -4.10
N MET A 30 11.84 -2.18 -4.82
CA MET A 30 11.81 -1.80 -6.23
C MET A 30 12.56 -0.50 -6.55
N PRO A 31 12.32 0.65 -5.88
CA PRO A 31 13.05 1.89 -6.21
C PRO A 31 14.55 1.83 -5.86
N ALA A 32 14.98 0.86 -5.05
CA ALA A 32 16.39 0.65 -4.73
C ALA A 32 17.09 -0.33 -5.70
N SER A 33 16.36 -0.94 -6.62
CA SER A 33 16.89 -1.95 -7.55
C SER A 33 17.36 -1.33 -8.87
N GLU A 34 18.22 -2.04 -9.60
CA GLU A 34 18.75 -1.56 -10.89
C GLU A 34 17.65 -1.42 -11.96
N GLU A 35 16.57 -2.19 -11.84
CA GLU A 35 15.40 -2.11 -12.73
C GLU A 35 14.66 -0.77 -12.63
N ALA A 36 14.82 -0.05 -11.52
CA ALA A 36 14.24 1.28 -11.31
C ALA A 36 15.15 2.43 -11.74
N SER A 37 16.20 2.17 -12.54
CA SER A 37 17.22 3.16 -12.94
C SER A 37 16.70 4.46 -13.58
N TYR A 38 15.49 4.45 -14.16
CA TYR A 38 14.85 5.63 -14.74
C TYR A 38 13.63 6.13 -13.95
N VAL A 39 13.38 5.59 -12.76
CA VAL A 39 12.29 6.01 -11.86
C VAL A 39 12.83 7.08 -10.92
N SER A 40 12.38 8.33 -11.10
CA SER A 40 12.75 9.45 -10.22
C SER A 40 11.55 10.37 -9.98
N GLY A 41 11.42 10.86 -8.75
CA GLY A 41 10.32 11.75 -8.35
C GLY A 41 8.92 11.11 -8.36
N ALA A 42 8.82 9.79 -8.55
CA ALA A 42 7.56 9.08 -8.61
C ALA A 42 7.02 8.71 -7.21
N THR A 43 5.70 8.69 -7.06
CA THR A 43 5.01 8.16 -5.87
C THR A 43 4.34 6.84 -6.24
N VAL A 44 4.63 5.77 -5.49
CA VAL A 44 4.02 4.44 -5.70
C VAL A 44 2.84 4.24 -4.77
N ALA A 45 1.66 3.96 -5.32
CA ALA A 45 0.42 3.82 -4.56
C ALA A 45 0.27 2.42 -3.93
N ALA A 46 0.31 2.34 -2.60
CA ALA A 46 0.04 1.11 -1.82
C ALA A 46 -1.30 1.18 -1.06
N THR A 47 -2.39 1.47 -1.77
CA THR A 47 -3.65 1.95 -1.15
C THR A 47 -4.78 0.92 -1.06
N GLY A 48 -4.53 -0.33 -1.43
CA GLY A 48 -5.57 -1.37 -1.47
C GLY A 48 -6.65 -1.11 -2.55
N GLY A 49 -6.29 -0.38 -3.60
CA GLY A 49 -7.17 -0.01 -4.72
C GLY A 49 -7.88 1.33 -4.58
N LYS A 50 -7.66 2.08 -3.48
CA LYS A 50 -8.18 3.45 -3.39
C LYS A 50 -7.41 4.39 -4.33
N PRO A 51 -8.08 5.19 -5.16
CA PRO A 51 -7.41 6.19 -5.98
C PRO A 51 -6.61 7.17 -5.12
N MET A 52 -5.38 7.50 -5.56
CA MET A 52 -4.67 8.68 -5.08
C MET A 52 -5.11 9.85 -5.97
N ILE A 53 -6.01 10.68 -5.45
CA ILE A 53 -6.46 11.95 -6.04
C ILE A 53 -5.93 13.10 -5.19
#